data_AF-A0A398B6V7-F1
#
_entry.id   AF-A0A398B6V7-F1
#
_cell.length_a   1.000
_cell.length_b   1.000
_cell.length_c   1.000
_cell.angle_alpha   90.00
_cell.angle_beta   90.00
_cell.angle_gamma   90.00
#
_symmetry.space_group_name_H-M   'P 1'
#
loop_
_entity.id
_entity.type
_entity.pdbx_description
1 polymer ?
#
loop_
_entity_poly.entity_id
_entity_poly.type
_entity_poly.pdbx_seq_one_letter_code
_entity_poly.pdbx_strand_id
1 'polypeptide(L)'
;MLSFISFGLLFTTILLALKNNEAYKTAITFIESNEEIVDETGGIEGYGFVPSGSVQISNGYGESIYSIEVKGKDKDIYVEIYLTKKPRQEWIVEEVYYE
;
A
#
# COMPACT_ATOMS: atom_id res chain seq x y z
N MET A 1 26.27 -1.30 21.38
CA MET A 1 26.40 -1.61 19.93
C MET A 1 25.50 -2.76 19.46
N LEU A 2 25.29 -3.82 20.24
CA LEU A 2 24.39 -4.94 19.88
C LEU A 2 22.88 -4.60 19.88
N SER A 3 22.43 -3.61 20.66
CA SER A 3 21.01 -3.23 20.74
C SER A 3 20.47 -2.55 19.47
N PHE A 4 21.30 -1.75 18.78
CA PHE A 4 20.89 -1.03 17.55
C PHE A 4 20.74 -1.95 16.32
N ILE A 5 21.52 -3.04 16.26
CA ILE A 5 21.43 -4.03 15.18
C ILE A 5 20.10 -4.82 15.29
N SER A 6 19.65 -5.09 16.51
CA SER A 6 18.36 -5.77 16.76
C SER A 6 17.16 -4.93 16.31
N PHE A 7 17.16 -3.61 16.57
CA PHE A 7 16.04 -2.73 16.22
C PHE A 7 15.93 -2.48 14.70
N GLY A 8 17.06 -2.36 14.01
CA GLY A 8 17.10 -2.21 12.54
C GLY A 8 16.56 -3.44 11.79
N LEU A 9 16.80 -4.66 12.30
CA LEU A 9 16.29 -5.89 11.70
C LEU A 9 14.78 -6.10 11.92
N LEU A 10 14.23 -5.66 13.05
CA LEU A 10 12.79 -5.73 13.30
C LEU A 10 12.01 -4.73 12.43
N PHE A 11 12.56 -3.53 12.18
CA PHE A 11 11.90 -2.53 11.34
C PHE A 11 11.83 -2.96 9.87
N THR A 12 12.90 -3.57 9.34
CA THR A 12 12.93 -4.03 7.94
C THR A 12 11.97 -5.21 7.69
N THR A 13 11.83 -6.12 8.66
CA THR A 13 10.92 -7.28 8.53
C THR A 13 9.44 -6.89 8.51
N ILE A 14 9.03 -5.91 9.32
CA ILE A 14 7.64 -5.40 9.33
C ILE A 14 7.31 -4.71 8.00
N LEU A 15 8.23 -3.88 7.48
CA LEU A 15 8.06 -3.23 6.17
C LEU A 15 7.92 -4.24 5.02
N LEU A 16 8.76 -5.28 5.02
CA LEU A 16 8.68 -6.36 4.04
C LEU A 16 7.35 -7.11 4.14
N ALA A 17 6.84 -7.37 5.35
CA ALA A 17 5.57 -8.06 5.54
C ALA A 17 4.37 -7.25 5.04
N LEU A 18 4.38 -5.92 5.24
CA LEU A 18 3.35 -5.02 4.71
C LEU A 18 3.35 -4.98 3.18
N LYS A 19 4.52 -4.79 2.56
CA LYS A 19 4.66 -4.73 1.09
C LYS A 19 4.38 -6.08 0.40
N ASN A 20 4.59 -7.20 1.09
CA ASN A 20 4.38 -8.54 0.52
C ASN A 20 2.98 -9.11 0.76
N ASN A 21 2.04 -8.36 1.35
CA ASN A 21 0.66 -8.80 1.50
C ASN A 21 -0.13 -8.60 0.19
N GLU A 22 -1.01 -9.54 -0.13
CA GLU A 22 -1.91 -9.49 -1.29
C GLU A 22 -2.78 -8.22 -1.31
N ALA A 23 -3.16 -7.68 -0.14
CA ALA A 23 -3.90 -6.42 -0.05
C ALA A 23 -3.08 -5.25 -0.65
N TYR A 24 -1.80 -5.14 -0.27
CA TYR A 24 -0.91 -4.09 -0.77
C TYR A 24 -0.67 -4.24 -2.27
N LYS A 25 -0.43 -5.46 -2.76
CA LYS A 25 -0.28 -5.71 -4.20
C LYS A 25 -1.52 -5.30 -4.98
N THR A 26 -2.71 -5.64 -4.46
CA THR A 26 -3.99 -5.24 -5.06
C THR A 26 -4.13 -3.72 -5.11
N ALA A 27 -3.74 -3.02 -4.05
CA ALA A 27 -3.72 -1.57 -4.00
C ALA A 27 -2.80 -0.97 -5.07
N ILE A 28 -1.58 -1.49 -5.21
CA ILE A 28 -0.62 -1.04 -6.24
C ILE A 28 -1.16 -1.29 -7.65
N THR A 29 -1.69 -2.49 -7.92
CA THR A 29 -2.29 -2.79 -9.23
C THR A 29 -3.45 -1.86 -9.56
N PHE A 30 -4.29 -1.54 -8.59
CA PHE A 30 -5.36 -0.56 -8.77
C PHE A 30 -4.79 0.82 -9.14
N ILE A 31 -3.83 1.33 -8.36
CA ILE A 31 -3.18 2.62 -8.57
C ILE A 31 -2.56 2.71 -9.98
N GLU A 32 -1.85 1.67 -10.42
CA GLU A 32 -1.21 1.63 -11.74
C GLU A 32 -2.22 1.62 -12.91
N SER A 33 -3.43 1.13 -12.66
CA SER A 33 -4.50 1.05 -13.66
C SER A 33 -5.48 2.22 -13.63
N ASN A 34 -5.37 3.11 -12.64
CA ASN A 34 -6.29 4.23 -12.47
C ASN A 34 -5.82 5.44 -13.30
N GLU A 35 -6.55 5.74 -14.39
CA GLU A 35 -6.19 6.82 -15.32
C GLU A 35 -6.10 8.19 -14.63
N GLU A 36 -6.96 8.47 -13.66
CA GLU A 36 -6.98 9.75 -12.94
C GLU A 36 -5.70 9.95 -12.11
N ILE A 37 -5.24 8.91 -11.40
CA ILE A 37 -3.97 8.94 -10.66
C ILE A 37 -2.77 9.04 -11.61
N VAL A 38 -2.80 8.29 -12.72
CA VAL A 38 -1.71 8.33 -13.71
C VAL A 38 -1.60 9.71 -14.34
N ASP A 39 -2.73 10.34 -14.68
CA ASP A 39 -2.77 11.68 -15.27
C ASP A 39 -2.33 12.74 -14.25
N GLU A 40 -2.81 12.67 -13.01
CA GLU A 40 -2.47 13.62 -11.95
C GLU A 40 -0.97 13.63 -11.61
N THR A 41 -0.30 12.47 -11.76
CA THR A 41 1.13 12.30 -11.52
C THR A 41 2.00 12.58 -12.75
N GLY A 42 1.42 12.73 -13.94
CA GLY A 42 2.16 12.76 -15.22
C GLY A 42 2.76 11.40 -15.59
N GLY A 43 2.32 10.32 -14.94
CA GLY A 43 2.87 8.98 -15.00
C GLY A 43 3.67 8.61 -13.74
N ILE A 44 3.57 7.34 -13.36
CA ILE A 44 4.16 6.80 -12.13
C ILE A 44 5.61 6.35 -12.38
N GLU A 45 6.54 6.86 -11.56
CA GLU A 45 7.96 6.48 -11.55
C GLU A 45 8.30 5.52 -10.39
N GLY A 46 7.46 5.46 -9.36
CA GLY A 46 7.64 4.53 -8.25
C GLY A 46 6.78 4.86 -7.04
N TYR A 47 7.20 4.38 -5.88
CA TYR A 47 6.47 4.51 -4.62
C TYR A 47 7.41 4.87 -3.47
N GLY A 48 6.86 5.52 -2.46
CA GLY A 48 7.54 5.82 -1.21
C GLY A 48 8.12 4.57 -0.52
N PHE A 49 9.18 4.80 0.27
CA PHE A 49 9.91 3.69 0.89
C PHE A 49 9.10 3.02 2.01
N VAL A 50 8.31 3.81 2.74
CA VAL A 50 7.52 3.38 3.90
C VAL A 50 6.03 3.56 3.59
N PRO A 51 5.30 2.50 3.22
CA PRO A 51 3.86 2.57 3.20
C PRO A 51 3.38 2.65 4.64
N SER A 52 2.40 3.52 4.89
CA SER A 52 1.68 3.55 6.16
C SER A 52 0.31 2.92 5.95
N GLY A 53 -0.26 2.33 7.01
CA GLY A 53 -1.53 1.65 6.90
C GLY A 53 -1.69 0.49 7.86
N SER A 54 -2.75 -0.26 7.64
CA SER A 54 -3.09 -1.45 8.41
C SER A 54 -3.72 -2.51 7.51
N VAL A 55 -3.54 -3.76 7.91
CA VAL A 55 -4.23 -4.90 7.31
C VAL A 55 -4.65 -5.81 8.46
N GLN A 56 -5.92 -6.14 8.51
CA GLN A 56 -6.49 -7.03 9.51
C GLN A 56 -7.27 -8.13 8.81
N ILE A 57 -7.06 -9.37 9.26
CA ILE A 57 -7.76 -10.54 8.73
C ILE A 57 -8.32 -11.33 9.92
N SER A 58 -9.63 -11.58 9.90
CA SER A 58 -10.34 -12.35 10.92
C SER A 58 -11.35 -13.30 10.26
N ASN A 59 -11.23 -14.60 10.54
CA ASN A 59 -12.11 -15.64 9.97
C ASN A 59 -12.22 -15.59 8.44
N GLY A 60 -11.15 -15.18 7.75
CA GLY A 60 -11.11 -15.04 6.29
C GLY A 60 -11.72 -13.75 5.75
N TYR A 61 -12.34 -12.93 6.60
CA TYR A 61 -12.68 -11.54 6.27
C TYR A 61 -11.44 -10.67 6.44
N GLY A 62 -11.20 -9.76 5.51
CA GLY A 62 -10.08 -8.84 5.54
C GLY A 62 -10.53 -7.40 5.37
N GLU A 63 -9.87 -6.50 6.09
CA GLU A 63 -9.98 -5.05 5.94
C GLU A 63 -8.58 -4.46 5.91
N SER A 64 -8.35 -3.49 5.02
CA SER A 64 -7.06 -2.83 4.90
C SER A 64 -7.21 -1.38 4.48
N ILE A 65 -6.41 -0.52 5.09
CA ILE A 65 -6.26 0.89 4.70
C ILE A 65 -4.77 1.11 4.45
N TYR A 66 -4.42 1.66 3.29
CA TYR A 66 -3.07 2.10 3.00
C TYR A 66 -3.05 3.59 2.65
N SER A 67 -2.01 4.28 3.09
CA SER A 67 -1.59 5.58 2.55
C SER A 67 -0.24 5.38 1.87
N ILE A 68 -0.24 5.55 0.55
CA ILE A 68 0.85 5.22 -0.35
C ILE A 68 1.30 6.51 -1.03
N GLU A 69 2.54 6.91 -0.79
CA GLU A 69 3.19 7.95 -1.58
C GLU A 69 3.48 7.40 -2.98
N VAL A 70 2.86 7.99 -4.00
CA VAL A 70 3.09 7.67 -5.41
C VAL A 70 4.05 8.71 -5.97
N LYS A 71 5.20 8.25 -6.48
CA LYS A 71 6.21 9.10 -7.10
C LYS A 71 5.86 9.30 -8.56
N GLY A 72 5.57 10.54 -8.94
CA GLY A 72 5.14 10.91 -10.28
C GLY A 72 6.22 11.68 -11.05
N LYS A 73 6.08 11.73 -12.38
CA LYS A 73 6.96 12.54 -13.24
C LYS A 73 6.80 14.03 -12.99
N ASP A 74 5.56 14.46 -12.81
CA ASP A 74 5.21 15.87 -12.66
C ASP A 74 5.12 16.27 -11.19
N LYS A 75 4.49 15.41 -10.38
CA LYS A 75 4.41 15.57 -8.93
C LYS A 75 4.20 14.24 -8.21
N ASP A 76 4.61 14.23 -6.96
CA ASP A 76 4.27 13.17 -6.02
C ASP A 76 2.87 13.44 -5.44
N ILE A 77 2.11 12.37 -5.19
CA ILE A 77 0.80 12.44 -4.52
C ILE A 77 0.71 11.39 -3.41
N TYR A 78 -0.21 11.60 -2.46
CA TYR A 78 -0.57 10.56 -1.50
C TYR A 78 -1.90 9.93 -1.89
N VAL A 79 -1.92 8.61 -2.03
CA VAL A 79 -3.13 7.83 -2.30
C VAL A 79 -3.54 7.09 -1.04
N GLU A 80 -4.72 7.42 -0.51
CA GLU A 80 -5.39 6.65 0.52
C GLU A 80 -6.34 5.65 -0.13
N ILE A 81 -6.22 4.37 0.23
CA ILE A 81 -6.97 3.29 -0.41
C ILE A 81 -7.48 2.28 0.61
N TYR A 82 -8.78 2.01 0.56
CA TYR A 82 -9.47 1.05 1.42
C TYR A 82 -9.83 -0.21 0.64
N LEU A 83 -9.49 -1.36 1.21
CA LEU A 83 -9.74 -2.67 0.60
C LEU A 83 -10.46 -3.60 1.58
N THR A 84 -11.34 -4.43 1.04
CA THR A 84 -11.96 -5.53 1.79
C THR A 84 -11.72 -6.87 1.12
N LYS A 85 -11.89 -7.94 1.89
CA LYS A 85 -11.85 -9.31 1.42
C LYS A 85 -12.90 -10.15 2.13
N LYS A 86 -13.61 -10.99 1.37
CA LYS A 86 -14.47 -12.05 1.93
C LYS A 86 -13.74 -13.40 1.98
N PRO A 87 -14.20 -14.35 2.82
CA PRO A 87 -13.60 -15.67 2.89
C PRO A 87 -13.48 -16.33 1.51
N ARG A 88 -12.27 -16.80 1.18
CA ARG A 88 -11.94 -17.46 -0.10
C ARG A 88 -12.13 -16.59 -1.35
N GLN A 89 -12.20 -15.27 -1.20
CA GLN A 89 -12.20 -14.32 -2.31
C GLN A 89 -10.91 -13.50 -2.33
N GLU A 90 -10.67 -12.81 -3.43
CA GLU A 90 -9.57 -11.84 -3.53
C GLU A 90 -9.89 -10.55 -2.80
N TRP A 91 -8.87 -9.72 -2.61
CA TRP A 91 -9.06 -8.36 -2.12
C TRP A 91 -9.71 -7.50 -3.20
N ILE A 92 -10.57 -6.58 -2.77
CA ILE A 92 -11.29 -5.65 -3.64
C ILE A 92 -11.09 -4.25 -3.07
N VAL A 93 -10.83 -3.28 -3.95
CA VAL A 93 -10.78 -1.85 -3.60
C VAL A 93 -12.21 -1.35 -3.47
N GLU A 94 -12.54 -0.80 -2.30
CA GLU A 94 -13.85 -0.22 -2.02
C GLU A 94 -13.84 1.30 -2.18
N GLU A 95 -12.78 1.96 -1.70
CA GLU A 95 -12.65 3.42 -1.74
C GLU A 95 -11.21 3.84 -2.04
N VAL A 96 -11.06 4.98 -2.72
CA VAL A 96 -9.78 5.62 -3.02
C VAL A 96 -9.92 7.14 -2.93
N TYR A 97 -8.92 7.79 -2.34
CA TYR A 97 -8.78 9.23 -2.26
C TYR A 97 -7.33 9.61 -2.56
N TYR A 98 -7.10 10.77 -3.18
CA TYR A 98 -5.74 11.24 -3.44
C TYR A 98 -5.62 12.75 -3.27
N GLU A 99 -4.43 13.21 -2.87
CA GLU A 99 -4.05 14.62 -2.69
C GLU A 99 -2.66 14.94 -3.27
#